data_AF-A0A4D6HCS7-F1
#
_entry.id   AF-A0A4D6HCS7-F1
#
_cell.length_a   1.000
_cell.length_b   1.000
_cell.length_c   1.000
_cell.angle_alpha   90.00
_cell.angle_beta   90.00
_cell.angle_gamma   90.00
#
_symmetry.space_group_name_H-M   'P 1'
#
loop_
_entity.id
_entity.type
_entity.pdbx_description
1 polymer ?
#
loop_
_entity_poly.entity_id
_entity_poly.type
_entity_poly.pdbx_seq_one_letter_code
_entity_poly.pdbx_strand_id
1 'polypeptide(L)'
;MDSSRLLTLSLVVVGLGLVALPVLAAPEVPDDRVEFYVEGDWMNNPDQQTLAYANFSGAERAVFEAALQASPDDLNRSVSEAPERLTPGPDGIAIYNVERDGQFYLLQVKHLSFEVDFATQQLPRLATLALGAMVLGVAGYRRFGR
;
A
#
# COMPACT_ATOMS: atom_id res chain seq x y z
N MET A 1 16.43 -30.17 -36.13
CA MET A 1 15.48 -30.37 -35.01
C MET A 1 14.08 -30.29 -35.60
N ASP A 2 13.24 -31.31 -35.44
CA ASP A 2 11.92 -31.36 -36.08
C ASP A 2 11.01 -30.26 -35.53
N SER A 3 10.22 -29.61 -36.39
CA SER A 3 9.31 -28.51 -36.01
C SER A 3 8.35 -28.89 -34.87
N SER A 4 7.98 -30.16 -34.78
CA SER A 4 7.17 -30.71 -33.68
C SER A 4 7.89 -30.67 -32.32
N ARG A 5 9.20 -31.00 -32.29
CA ARG A 5 10.00 -30.95 -31.06
C ARG A 5 10.27 -29.51 -30.63
N LEU A 6 10.52 -28.62 -31.60
CA LEU A 6 10.64 -27.18 -31.38
C LEU A 6 9.37 -26.62 -30.73
N LEU A 7 8.20 -26.93 -31.30
CA LEU A 7 6.92 -26.47 -30.77
C LEU A 7 6.65 -26.95 -29.35
N THR A 8 6.87 -28.24 -29.06
CA THR A 8 6.69 -28.76 -27.69
C THR A 8 7.64 -28.09 -26.69
N LEU A 9 8.90 -27.87 -27.07
CA LEU A 9 9.87 -27.17 -26.23
C LEU A 9 9.45 -25.72 -25.96
N SER A 10 8.99 -25.01 -27.00
CA SER A 10 8.44 -23.65 -26.85
C SER A 10 7.23 -23.63 -25.91
N LEU A 11 6.28 -24.56 -26.06
CA LEU A 11 5.11 -24.64 -25.18
C LEU A 11 5.50 -24.90 -23.72
N VAL A 12 6.49 -25.76 -23.46
CA VAL A 12 6.99 -25.98 -22.10
C VAL A 12 7.60 -24.71 -21.53
N VAL A 13 8.47 -24.02 -22.28
CA VAL A 13 9.10 -22.78 -21.82
C VAL A 13 8.06 -21.69 -21.55
N VAL A 14 7.13 -21.49 -22.48
CA VAL A 14 6.06 -20.48 -22.31
C VAL A 14 5.14 -20.84 -21.14
N GLY A 15 4.71 -22.11 -21.04
CA GLY A 15 3.86 -22.57 -19.95
C GLY A 15 4.52 -22.42 -18.57
N LEU A 16 5.81 -22.75 -18.46
CA LEU A 16 6.58 -22.53 -17.24
C LEU A 16 6.71 -21.03 -16.91
N GLY A 17 6.96 -20.18 -17.91
CA GLY A 17 7.01 -18.73 -17.70
C GLY A 17 5.70 -18.15 -17.18
N LEU A 18 4.57 -18.54 -17.78
CA LEU A 18 3.24 -18.11 -17.37
C LEU A 18 2.87 -18.57 -15.95
N VAL A 19 3.44 -19.68 -15.47
CA VAL A 19 3.22 -20.14 -14.09
C VAL A 19 4.20 -19.47 -13.12
N ALA A 20 5.49 -19.45 -13.44
CA ALA A 20 6.53 -19.01 -12.52
C ALA A 20 6.52 -17.49 -12.29
N LEU A 21 6.29 -16.69 -13.34
CA LEU A 21 6.34 -15.22 -13.24
C LEU A 21 5.34 -14.64 -12.23
N PRO A 22 4.03 -14.96 -12.26
CA PRO A 22 3.08 -14.39 -11.29
C PRO A 22 3.28 -14.90 -9.86
N VAL A 23 3.97 -16.03 -9.67
CA VAL A 23 4.33 -16.57 -8.33
C VAL A 23 5.56 -15.84 -7.78
N LEU A 24 6.53 -15.54 -8.63
CA LEU A 24 7.79 -14.91 -8.22
C LEU A 24 7.70 -13.38 -8.13
N ALA A 25 6.82 -12.75 -8.91
CA ALA A 25 6.61 -11.31 -8.85
C ALA A 25 5.60 -11.00 -7.73
N ALA A 26 6.05 -10.31 -6.67
CA ALA A 26 5.16 -9.78 -5.64
C ALA A 26 4.10 -8.83 -6.24
N PRO A 27 2.89 -8.73 -5.68
CA PRO A 27 1.94 -7.70 -6.06
C PRO A 27 2.55 -6.32 -5.80
N GLU A 28 2.38 -5.41 -6.76
CA GLU A 28 2.80 -4.01 -6.61
C GLU A 28 1.74 -3.31 -5.77
N VAL A 29 1.90 -3.41 -4.46
CA VAL A 29 1.10 -2.67 -3.49
C VAL A 29 1.96 -1.54 -2.95
N PRO A 30 1.48 -0.28 -2.99
CA PRO A 30 2.16 0.82 -2.33
C PRO A 30 2.35 0.51 -0.84
N ASP A 31 3.44 0.98 -0.25
CA ASP A 31 3.62 0.90 1.21
C ASP A 31 2.52 1.67 1.93
N ASP A 32 2.14 1.19 3.12
CA ASP A 32 1.19 1.88 3.98
C ASP A 32 1.68 3.29 4.32
N ARG A 33 0.73 4.23 4.37
CA ARG A 33 1.01 5.65 4.58
C ARG A 33 0.22 6.21 5.75
N VAL A 34 0.72 7.31 6.28
CA VAL A 34 0.04 8.11 7.28
C VAL A 34 -0.27 9.47 6.66
N GLU A 35 -1.56 9.78 6.66
CA GLU A 35 -2.13 11.06 6.22
C GLU A 35 -2.28 11.98 7.44
N PHE A 36 -1.85 13.22 7.30
CA PHE A 36 -1.92 14.24 8.35
C PHE A 36 -2.74 15.43 7.88
N TYR A 37 -3.76 15.77 8.66
CA TYR A 37 -4.60 16.94 8.42
C TYR A 37 -4.62 17.81 9.68
N VAL A 38 -4.44 19.12 9.49
CA VAL A 38 -4.54 20.10 10.57
C VAL A 38 -5.58 21.15 10.23
N GLU A 39 -6.47 21.39 11.19
CA GLU A 39 -7.45 22.48 11.13
C GLU A 39 -7.15 23.52 12.20
N GLY A 40 -7.04 24.78 11.80
CA GLY A 40 -6.90 25.91 12.71
C GLY A 40 -8.23 26.34 13.32
N ASP A 41 -8.17 27.27 14.28
CA ASP A 41 -9.33 27.86 14.96
C ASP A 41 -10.28 26.81 15.57
N TRP A 42 -9.71 25.67 16.00
CA TRP A 42 -10.46 24.60 16.62
C TRP A 42 -10.79 24.95 18.08
N MET A 43 -11.88 24.38 18.59
CA MET A 43 -12.24 24.50 20.00
C MET A 43 -11.70 23.30 20.79
N ASN A 44 -11.16 23.54 21.99
CA ASN A 44 -10.74 22.46 22.86
C ASN A 44 -11.89 21.48 23.14
N ASN A 45 -11.79 20.28 22.58
CA ASN A 45 -12.78 19.23 22.77
C ASN A 45 -12.33 18.27 23.89
N PRO A 46 -13.05 18.16 25.02
CA PRO A 46 -12.64 17.33 26.14
C PRO A 46 -12.61 15.83 25.84
N ASP A 47 -13.30 15.38 24.79
CA ASP A 47 -13.31 13.97 24.37
C ASP A 47 -12.06 13.58 23.56
N GLN A 48 -11.24 14.57 23.16
CA GLN A 48 -10.02 14.37 22.40
C GLN A 48 -8.78 14.52 23.28
N GLN A 49 -7.76 13.71 23.03
CA GLN A 49 -6.48 13.85 23.71
C GLN A 49 -5.84 15.20 23.33
N THR A 50 -5.42 15.97 24.33
CA THR A 50 -4.74 17.25 24.12
C THR A 50 -3.22 17.05 24.16
N LEU A 51 -2.54 17.52 23.12
CA LEU A 51 -1.10 17.53 22.98
C LEU A 51 -0.60 18.98 23.01
N ALA A 52 0.40 19.27 23.85
CA ALA A 52 1.07 20.56 23.83
C ALA A 52 2.13 20.58 22.73
N TYR A 53 2.05 21.54 21.79
CA TYR A 53 3.02 21.71 20.71
C TYR A 53 4.46 21.86 21.22
N ALA A 54 4.64 22.49 22.39
CA ALA A 54 5.94 22.61 23.05
C ALA A 54 6.61 21.23 23.31
N ASN A 55 5.80 20.19 23.55
CA ASN A 55 6.26 18.82 23.82
C ASN A 55 6.40 17.96 22.56
N PHE A 56 6.27 18.55 21.36
CA PHE A 56 6.57 17.85 20.12
C PHE A 56 8.08 17.69 19.95
N SER A 57 8.49 16.51 19.52
CA SER A 57 9.80 16.23 18.93
C SER A 57 9.98 17.00 17.62
N GLY A 58 11.23 17.08 17.13
CA GLY A 58 11.53 17.77 15.87
C GLY A 58 10.74 17.20 14.67
N ALA A 59 10.57 15.87 14.61
CA ALA A 59 9.82 15.22 13.55
C ALA A 59 8.32 15.54 13.62
N GLU A 60 7.73 15.52 14.81
CA GLU A 60 6.31 15.87 15.01
C GLU A 60 6.03 17.33 14.68
N ARG A 61 6.93 18.25 15.09
CA ARG A 61 6.81 19.66 14.69
C ARG A 61 6.88 19.81 13.18
N ALA A 62 7.84 19.16 12.53
CA ALA A 62 7.98 19.25 11.08
C ALA A 62 6.72 18.76 10.34
N VAL A 63 6.09 17.67 10.81
CA VAL A 63 4.84 17.18 10.24
C VAL A 63 3.68 18.14 10.51
N PHE A 64 3.54 18.62 11.75
CA PHE A 64 2.47 19.56 12.10
C PHE A 64 2.56 20.89 11.34
N GLU A 65 3.75 21.48 11.23
CA GLU A 65 3.95 22.71 10.44
C GLU A 65 3.73 22.48 8.95
N ALA A 66 4.15 21.33 8.41
CA ALA A 66 3.87 20.98 7.03
C ALA A 66 2.36 20.82 6.79
N ALA A 67 1.64 20.18 7.72
CA ALA A 67 0.21 19.96 7.62
C ALA A 67 -0.58 21.27 7.71
N LEU A 68 -0.12 22.24 8.50
CA LEU A 68 -0.68 23.59 8.56
C LEU A 68 -0.59 24.36 7.23
N GLN A 69 0.42 24.05 6.41
CA GLN A 69 0.67 24.75 5.13
C GLN A 69 0.17 23.97 3.92
N ALA A 70 -0.12 22.68 4.08
CA ALA A 70 -0.52 21.79 3.01
C ALA A 70 -2.05 21.77 2.83
N SER A 71 -2.49 21.38 1.63
CA SER A 71 -3.88 20.92 1.48
C SER A 71 -4.03 19.51 2.08
N PRO A 72 -5.22 19.12 2.56
CA PRO A 72 -5.45 17.85 3.26
C PRO A 72 -4.89 16.60 2.53
N ASP A 73 -4.96 16.61 1.20
CA ASP A 73 -4.57 15.46 0.37
C ASP A 73 -3.05 15.36 0.11
N ASP A 74 -2.27 16.39 0.47
CA ASP A 74 -0.88 16.52 0.02
C ASP A 74 0.15 15.97 1.00
N LEU A 75 -0.18 15.85 2.30
CA LEU A 75 0.80 15.43 3.31
C LEU A 75 0.64 13.96 3.72
N ASN A 76 1.18 13.09 2.87
CA ASN A 76 1.28 11.66 3.12
C ASN A 76 2.74 11.24 3.41
N ARG A 77 2.98 10.49 4.49
CA ARG A 77 4.30 9.93 4.84
C ARG A 77 4.24 8.40 4.85
N SER A 78 5.34 7.71 4.60
CA SER A 78 5.38 6.27 4.86
C SER A 78 5.25 6.02 6.37
N VAL A 79 4.62 4.91 6.76
CA VAL A 79 4.47 4.54 8.18
C VAL A 79 5.84 4.45 8.89
N SER A 80 6.87 4.00 8.20
CA SER A 80 8.24 3.87 8.74
C SER A 80 8.93 5.21 9.02
N GLU A 81 8.49 6.30 8.37
CA GLU A 81 9.05 7.65 8.54
C GLU A 81 8.14 8.58 9.36
N ALA A 82 6.91 8.13 9.66
CA ALA A 82 5.95 8.90 10.46
C ALA A 82 6.34 8.87 11.94
N PRO A 83 6.13 9.98 12.70
CA PRO A 83 6.42 10.00 14.13
C PRO A 83 5.54 8.99 14.87
N GLU A 84 6.14 8.05 15.60
CA GLU A 84 5.44 6.92 16.24
C GLU A 84 4.24 7.32 17.11
N ARG A 85 4.36 8.41 17.89
CA ARG A 85 3.26 8.92 18.73
C ARG A 85 2.08 9.46 17.91
N LEU A 86 2.33 9.91 16.68
CA LEU A 86 1.34 10.38 15.73
C LEU A 86 1.11 9.33 14.62
N THR A 87 1.27 8.05 14.92
CA THR A 87 0.98 6.96 13.98
C THR A 87 -0.09 6.05 14.60
N PRO A 88 -1.36 6.15 14.16
CA PRO A 88 -2.40 5.23 14.61
C PRO A 88 -2.13 3.80 14.13
N GLY A 89 -2.77 2.83 14.78
CA GLY A 89 -2.76 1.44 14.34
C GLY A 89 -3.31 1.27 12.91
N PRO A 90 -3.13 0.09 12.30
CA PRO A 90 -3.67 -0.21 10.97
C PRO A 90 -5.16 0.13 10.89
N ASP A 91 -5.57 0.77 9.78
CA ASP A 91 -6.94 1.25 9.52
C ASP A 91 -7.51 2.25 10.55
N GLY A 92 -6.65 2.78 11.43
CA GLY A 92 -7.03 3.69 12.50
C GLY A 92 -7.06 5.15 12.06
N ILE A 93 -7.96 5.91 12.68
CA ILE A 93 -7.94 7.37 12.69
C ILE A 93 -7.72 7.82 14.14
N ALA A 94 -6.76 8.71 14.35
CA ALA A 94 -6.52 9.37 15.61
C ALA A 94 -6.78 10.87 15.46
N ILE A 95 -7.41 11.46 16.48
CA ILE A 95 -7.77 12.88 16.49
C ILE A 95 -7.28 13.49 17.80
N TYR A 96 -6.54 14.59 17.71
CA TYR A 96 -5.92 15.27 18.82
C TYR A 96 -6.28 16.76 18.81
N ASN A 97 -6.43 17.35 20.01
CA ASN A 97 -6.30 18.80 20.15
C ASN A 97 -4.81 19.12 20.27
N VAL A 98 -4.29 20.04 19.46
CA VAL A 98 -2.93 20.55 19.61
C VAL A 98 -2.98 21.97 20.15
N GLU A 99 -2.46 22.18 21.36
CA GLU A 99 -2.33 23.50 21.96
C GLU A 99 -1.02 24.16 21.51
N ARG A 100 -1.12 25.33 20.88
CA ARG A 100 0.01 26.16 20.48
C ARG A 100 -0.32 27.63 20.73
N ASP A 101 0.53 28.31 21.49
CA ASP A 101 0.43 29.75 21.76
C ASP A 101 -0.96 30.18 22.29
N GLY A 102 -1.59 29.32 23.11
CA GLY A 102 -2.93 29.54 23.67
C GLY A 102 -4.09 29.34 22.69
N GLN A 103 -3.81 28.88 21.46
CA GLN A 103 -4.81 28.46 20.47
C GLN A 103 -4.86 26.93 20.38
N PHE A 104 -6.01 26.41 19.93
CA PHE A 104 -6.20 24.99 19.70
C PHE A 104 -6.34 24.71 18.21
N TYR A 105 -5.68 23.62 17.79
CA TYR A 105 -5.74 23.10 16.44
C TYR A 105 -6.26 21.67 16.49
N LEU A 106 -7.06 21.27 15.52
CA LEU A 106 -7.40 19.87 15.30
C LEU A 106 -6.25 19.22 14.54
N LEU A 107 -5.65 18.15 15.07
CA LEU A 107 -4.76 17.29 14.31
C LEU A 107 -5.46 15.95 14.10
N GLN A 108 -5.83 15.67 12.86
CA GLN A 108 -6.33 14.38 12.44
C GLN A 108 -5.20 13.60 11.76
N VAL A 109 -5.03 12.36 12.18
CA VAL A 109 -4.07 11.43 11.61
C VAL A 109 -4.80 10.18 11.16
N LYS A 110 -4.58 9.76 9.92
CA LYS A 110 -5.23 8.58 9.36
C LYS A 110 -4.19 7.61 8.80
N HIS A 111 -4.32 6.33 9.16
CA HIS A 111 -3.58 5.25 8.54
C HIS A 111 -4.24 4.89 7.20
N LEU A 112 -3.48 4.97 6.11
CA LEU A 112 -3.88 4.52 4.79
C LEU A 112 -3.22 3.17 4.51
N SER A 113 -4.01 2.11 4.64
CA SER A 113 -3.62 0.77 4.23
C SER A 113 -3.88 0.59 2.75
N PHE A 114 -2.95 -0.07 2.07
CA PHE A 114 -3.13 -0.46 0.68
C PHE A 114 -3.18 -1.98 0.58
N GLU A 115 -4.23 -2.49 -0.06
CA GLU A 115 -4.40 -3.92 -0.29
C GLU A 115 -4.21 -4.27 -1.76
N VAL A 116 -3.95 -5.55 -2.01
CA VAL A 116 -3.87 -6.08 -3.37
C VAL A 116 -5.25 -5.99 -4.02
N ASP A 117 -5.38 -5.12 -5.01
CA ASP A 117 -6.63 -4.99 -5.76
C ASP A 117 -6.94 -6.27 -6.56
N PHE A 118 -8.15 -6.81 -6.37
CA PHE A 118 -8.54 -8.05 -7.00
C PHE A 118 -8.60 -7.94 -8.52
N ALA A 119 -9.18 -6.86 -9.06
CA ALA A 119 -9.47 -6.73 -10.48
C ALA A 119 -8.21 -6.47 -11.32
N THR A 120 -7.31 -5.65 -10.81
CA THR A 120 -6.12 -5.17 -11.51
C THR A 120 -4.87 -5.97 -11.18
N GLN A 121 -4.78 -6.58 -9.99
CA GLN A 121 -3.59 -7.33 -9.58
C GLN A 121 -3.83 -8.83 -9.42
N GLN A 122 -4.88 -9.27 -8.74
CA GLN A 122 -5.08 -10.72 -8.48
C GLN A 122 -5.64 -11.47 -9.70
N LEU A 123 -6.68 -10.94 -10.34
CA LEU A 123 -7.37 -11.60 -11.45
C LEU A 123 -6.44 -11.87 -12.65
N PRO A 124 -5.59 -10.92 -13.10
CA PRO A 124 -4.65 -11.19 -14.19
C PRO A 124 -3.64 -12.28 -13.83
N ARG A 125 -3.18 -12.35 -12.58
CA ARG A 125 -2.27 -13.41 -12.11
C ARG A 125 -2.94 -14.77 -12.16
N LEU A 126 -4.16 -14.89 -11.66
CA LEU A 126 -4.95 -16.14 -11.72
C LEU A 126 -5.19 -16.57 -13.17
N ALA A 127 -5.53 -15.62 -14.06
CA ALA A 127 -5.70 -15.91 -15.48
C ALA A 127 -4.41 -16.40 -16.14
N THR A 128 -3.27 -15.78 -15.81
CA THR A 128 -1.95 -16.17 -16.32
C THR A 128 -1.56 -17.57 -15.84
N LEU A 129 -1.81 -17.88 -14.56
CA LEU A 129 -1.60 -19.21 -13.98
C LEU A 129 -2.44 -20.28 -14.69
N ALA A 130 -3.74 -20.01 -14.88
CA ALA A 130 -4.65 -20.93 -15.57
C ALA A 130 -4.22 -21.18 -17.02
N LEU A 131 -3.81 -20.13 -17.73
CA LEU A 131 -3.29 -20.23 -19.09
C LEU A 131 -1.99 -21.05 -19.14
N GLY A 132 -1.06 -20.81 -18.22
CA GLY A 132 0.19 -21.56 -18.12
C GLY A 132 -0.04 -23.05 -17.87
N ALA A 133 -0.96 -23.39 -16.95
CA ALA A 133 -1.35 -24.77 -16.69
C ALA A 133 -1.97 -25.44 -17.94
N MET A 134 -2.82 -24.72 -18.67
CA MET A 134 -3.40 -25.22 -19.92
C MET A 134 -2.33 -25.49 -20.99
N VAL A 135 -1.38 -24.56 -21.18
CA VAL A 135 -0.28 -24.70 -22.14
C VAL A 135 0.60 -25.91 -21.80
N LEU A 136 0.93 -26.10 -20.52
CA LEU A 136 1.68 -27.27 -20.06
C LEU A 136 0.90 -28.58 -20.26
N GLY A 137 -0.41 -28.56 -20.00
CA GLY A 137 -1.29 -29.70 -20.27
C GLY A 137 -1.30 -30.09 -21.75
N VAL A 138 -1.37 -29.11 -22.65
CA VAL A 138 -1.28 -29.34 -24.10
C VAL A 138 0.09 -29.90 -24.49
N ALA A 139 1.18 -29.36 -23.94
CA ALA A 139 2.53 -29.88 -24.19
C ALA A 139 2.69 -31.34 -23.71
N GLY A 140 2.18 -31.65 -22.51
CA GLY A 140 2.17 -32.99 -21.93
C GLY A 140 1.37 -33.98 -22.78
N TYR A 141 0.15 -33.60 -23.17
CA TYR A 141 -0.69 -34.42 -24.05
C TYR A 141 0.00 -34.70 -25.39
N ARG A 142 0.67 -33.71 -26.00
CA ARG A 142 1.42 -33.91 -27.25
C ARG A 142 2.63 -34.84 -27.11
N ARG A 143 3.21 -34.92 -25.91
CA ARG A 143 4.42 -35.72 -25.64
C ARG A 143 4.11 -37.16 -25.21
N PHE A 144 2.99 -37.38 -24.51
CA PHE A 144 2.65 -38.63 -23.84
C PHE A 144 1.26 -39.19 -24.17
N GLY A 145 0.36 -38.40 -24.76
CA GLY A 145 -0.99 -38.81 -25.14
C GLY A 145 -1.10 -39.43 -26.54
N ARG A 146 0.03 -39.83 -27.14
CA ARG A 146 0.11 -40.65 -28.34
C ARG A 146 0.75 -41.98 -28.00
#